data_AF-A0A9N9JG16-F1
#
_entry.id   AF-A0A9N9JG16-F1
#
_cell.length_a   1.000
_cell.length_b   1.000
_cell.length_c   1.000
_cell.angle_alpha   90.00
_cell.angle_beta   90.00
_cell.angle_gamma   90.00
#
_symmetry.space_group_name_H-M   'P 1'
#
loop_
_entity.id
_entity.type
_entity.pdbx_description
1 polymer ?
#
loop_
_entity_poly.entity_id
_entity_poly.type
_entity_poly.pdbx_seq_one_letter_code
_entity_poly.pdbx_strand_id
1 'polypeptide(L)'
;SVPNKISNSPIHPNKTRFYQYAVEHGMDPEKFSIVTEAEKNRWTMGCFRGDLERDIRFYRGGIESKEDPRKYREFLTDRERLIGEELLRRSILKSGLSTAWLDDLMEEWEKIHTQFIQIFS
;
A
#
# COMPACT_ATOMS: atom_id res chain seq x y z
N SER A 1 9.98 -43.10 27.69
CA SER A 1 9.01 -42.01 27.67
C SER A 1 9.70 -40.73 27.24
N VAL A 2 9.44 -40.28 26.01
CA VAL A 2 9.99 -39.02 25.46
C VAL A 2 8.89 -37.97 25.59
N PRO A 3 9.13 -36.79 26.19
CA PRO A 3 8.09 -35.79 26.31
C PRO A 3 7.86 -35.16 24.93
N ASN A 4 6.64 -35.35 24.44
CA ASN A 4 6.09 -34.70 23.27
C ASN A 4 6.13 -33.18 23.49
N LYS A 5 7.13 -32.48 22.93
CA LYS A 5 7.09 -31.02 22.82
C LYS A 5 6.10 -30.69 21.72
N ILE A 6 4.84 -30.59 22.11
CA ILE A 6 3.83 -29.87 21.33
C ILE A 6 4.34 -28.43 21.28
N SER A 7 4.96 -28.06 20.15
CA SER A 7 5.25 -26.67 19.83
C SER A 7 3.91 -25.97 19.70
N ASN A 8 3.44 -25.40 20.81
CA ASN A 8 2.41 -24.37 20.79
C ASN A 8 3.03 -23.13 20.16
N SER A 9 3.34 -23.20 18.87
CA SER A 9 3.48 -21.99 18.06
C SER A 9 2.11 -21.34 18.09
N PRO A 10 1.99 -20.09 18.56
CA PRO A 10 0.78 -19.32 18.32
C PRO A 10 0.53 -19.40 16.82
N ILE A 11 -0.63 -19.92 16.44
CA ILE A 11 -1.11 -19.84 15.07
C ILE A 11 -1.22 -18.34 14.80
N HIS A 12 -0.17 -17.72 14.22
CA HIS A 12 -0.21 -16.32 13.83
C HIS A 12 -1.33 -16.22 12.79
N PRO A 13 -2.46 -15.58 13.13
CA PRO A 13 -3.66 -15.65 12.33
C PRO A 13 -3.44 -14.73 11.13
N ASN A 14 -3.11 -15.31 9.98
CA ASN A 14 -3.00 -14.65 8.68
C ASN A 14 -1.91 -13.55 8.62
N LYS A 15 -0.83 -13.83 7.89
CA LYS A 15 0.08 -12.77 7.44
C LYS A 15 -0.72 -11.83 6.52
N THR A 16 -1.22 -10.72 7.06
CA THR A 16 -1.77 -9.66 6.22
C THR A 16 -0.66 -9.20 5.27
N ARG A 17 -1.02 -8.71 4.08
CA ARG A 17 -0.06 -8.14 3.12
C ARG A 17 0.85 -7.10 3.79
N PHE A 18 0.34 -6.36 4.78
CA PHE A 18 1.07 -5.39 5.59
C PHE A 18 2.15 -6.00 6.46
N TYR A 19 1.85 -7.11 7.15
CA TYR A 19 2.82 -7.80 8.00
C TYR A 19 4.00 -8.31 7.17
N GLN A 20 3.68 -8.96 6.04
CA GLN A 20 4.71 -9.52 5.16
C GLN A 20 5.58 -8.40 4.54
N TYR A 21 4.95 -7.32 4.06
CA TYR A 21 5.66 -6.15 3.56
C TYR A 21 6.60 -5.56 4.63
N ALA A 22 6.12 -5.39 5.87
CA ALA A 22 6.95 -4.86 6.94
C ALA A 22 8.17 -5.74 7.23
N VAL A 23 8.00 -7.07 7.26
CA VAL A 23 9.13 -8.01 7.43
C VAL A 23 10.14 -7.87 6.29
N GLU A 24 9.68 -7.84 5.04
CA GLU A 24 10.54 -7.73 3.86
C GLU A 24 11.36 -6.44 3.81
N HIS A 25 10.80 -5.36 4.37
CA HIS A 25 11.43 -4.05 4.41
C HIS A 25 12.10 -3.72 5.76
N GLY A 26 12.28 -4.71 6.65
CA GLY A 26 12.97 -4.52 7.94
C GLY A 26 12.25 -3.60 8.92
N MET A 27 10.94 -3.43 8.78
CA MET A 27 10.07 -2.64 9.65
C MET A 27 9.48 -3.50 10.78
N ASP A 28 8.99 -2.87 11.85
CA ASP A 28 8.24 -3.54 12.92
C ASP A 28 6.86 -4.00 12.38
N PRO A 29 6.64 -5.31 12.19
CA PRO A 29 5.45 -5.79 11.50
C PRO A 29 4.20 -5.73 12.36
N GLU A 30 4.32 -5.74 13.69
CA GLU A 30 3.18 -5.54 14.59
C GLU A 30 2.68 -4.10 14.48
N LYS A 31 3.58 -3.11 14.58
CA LYS A 31 3.21 -1.70 14.44
C LYS A 31 2.70 -1.36 13.05
N PHE A 32 3.35 -1.87 12.01
CA PHE A 32 2.98 -1.56 10.63
C PHE A 32 1.59 -2.07 10.27
N SER A 33 1.22 -3.26 10.79
CA SER A 33 -0.06 -3.91 10.52
C SER A 33 -1.25 -3.29 11.24
N ILE A 34 -1.02 -2.45 12.26
CA ILE A 34 -2.09 -1.75 12.96
C ILE A 34 -2.61 -0.63 12.07
N VAL A 35 -3.85 -0.75 11.59
CA VAL A 35 -4.56 0.33 10.89
C VAL A 35 -5.27 1.19 11.93
N THR A 36 -4.83 2.44 12.08
CA THR A 36 -5.38 3.37 13.07
C THR A 36 -6.75 3.91 12.65
N GLU A 37 -7.54 4.39 13.61
CA GLU A 37 -8.81 5.05 13.31
C GLU A 37 -8.64 6.32 12.47
N ALA A 38 -7.53 7.05 12.66
CA ALA A 38 -7.21 8.22 11.83
C ALA A 38 -7.05 7.83 10.34
N GLU A 39 -6.42 6.69 10.05
CA GLU A 39 -6.25 6.20 8.69
C GLU A 39 -7.55 5.69 8.09
N LYS A 40 -8.36 4.96 8.88
CA LYS A 40 -9.70 4.57 8.44
C LYS A 40 -10.53 5.80 8.11
N ASN A 41 -10.51 6.82 8.97
CA ASN A 41 -11.21 8.07 8.77
C ASN A 41 -10.71 8.83 7.54
N ARG A 42 -9.38 8.89 7.35
CA ARG A 42 -8.77 9.50 6.16
C ARG A 42 -9.25 8.85 4.87
N TRP A 43 -9.32 7.52 4.80
CA TRP A 43 -9.72 6.83 3.56
C TRP A 43 -11.22 6.62 3.41
N THR A 44 -11.98 6.82 4.49
CA THR A 44 -13.44 6.90 4.45
C THR A 44 -13.91 8.28 3.97
N MET A 45 -13.24 9.35 4.42
CA MET A 45 -13.58 10.74 4.04
C MET A 45 -12.80 11.25 2.81
N GLY A 46 -11.56 10.80 2.64
CA GLY A 46 -10.69 11.15 1.54
C GLY A 46 -10.82 10.17 0.37
N CYS A 47 -10.38 10.60 -0.82
CA CYS A 47 -10.44 9.78 -2.02
C CYS A 47 -9.07 9.15 -2.31
N PHE A 48 -8.83 7.93 -1.80
CA PHE A 48 -7.60 7.17 -2.09
C PHE A 48 -7.29 7.11 -3.59
N ARG A 49 -8.32 6.84 -4.40
CA ARG A 49 -8.22 6.84 -5.85
C ARG A 49 -7.65 8.15 -6.39
N GLY A 50 -8.18 9.28 -5.95
CA GLY A 50 -7.73 10.60 -6.41
C GLY A 50 -6.30 10.92 -5.99
N ASP A 51 -5.88 10.48 -4.80
CA ASP A 51 -4.50 10.59 -4.35
C ASP A 51 -3.56 9.74 -5.21
N LEU A 52 -3.92 8.49 -5.49
CA LEU A 52 -3.12 7.60 -6.32
C LEU A 52 -3.00 8.08 -7.77
N GLU A 53 -4.11 8.50 -8.38
CA GLU A 53 -4.14 9.07 -9.74
C GLU A 53 -3.27 10.33 -9.84
N ARG A 54 -3.25 11.14 -8.78
CA ARG A 54 -2.41 12.34 -8.72
C ARG A 54 -0.93 11.98 -8.66
N ASP A 55 -0.56 11.02 -7.82
CA ASP A 55 0.83 10.55 -7.73
C ASP A 55 1.31 10.02 -9.09
N ILE A 56 0.49 9.23 -9.79
CA ILE A 56 0.77 8.77 -11.17
C ILE A 56 1.06 9.95 -12.10
N ARG A 57 0.21 10.99 -12.08
CA ARG A 57 0.39 12.17 -12.95
C ARG A 57 1.69 12.91 -12.66
N PHE A 58 2.05 13.09 -11.38
CA PHE A 58 3.30 13.77 -11.04
C PHE A 58 4.53 12.94 -11.38
N TYR A 59 4.52 11.62 -11.15
CA TYR A 59 5.64 10.77 -11.58
C TYR A 59 5.81 10.80 -13.09
N ARG A 60 4.71 10.68 -13.85
CA ARG A 60 4.75 10.80 -15.31
C ARG A 60 5.30 12.15 -15.76
N GLY A 61 4.79 13.25 -15.21
CA GLY A 61 5.26 14.59 -15.54
C GLY A 61 6.75 14.80 -15.19
N GLY A 62 7.19 14.29 -14.04
CA GLY A 62 8.60 14.36 -13.62
C GLY A 62 9.53 13.55 -14.53
N ILE A 63 9.10 12.37 -14.99
CA ILE A 63 9.83 11.58 -16.00
C ILE A 63 9.94 12.37 -17.31
N GLU A 64 8.82 12.92 -17.81
CA GLU A 64 8.77 13.67 -19.07
C GLU A 64 9.63 14.94 -19.03
N SER A 65 9.58 15.69 -17.92
CA SER A 65 10.36 16.92 -17.74
C SER A 65 11.78 16.69 -17.25
N LYS A 66 12.14 15.45 -16.87
CA LYS A 66 13.38 15.09 -16.19
C LYS A 66 13.61 15.89 -14.90
N GLU A 67 12.53 16.23 -14.21
CA GLU A 67 12.55 16.92 -12.93
C GLU A 67 11.98 16.04 -11.84
N ASP A 68 12.68 15.92 -10.72
CA ASP A 68 12.22 15.15 -9.57
C ASP A 68 11.06 15.90 -8.86
N PRO A 69 9.81 15.43 -8.96
CA PRO A 69 8.66 16.09 -8.36
C PRO A 69 8.65 15.97 -6.83
N ARG A 70 9.45 15.07 -6.23
CA ARG A 70 9.57 14.94 -4.76
C ARG A 70 10.17 16.18 -4.11
N LYS A 71 10.82 17.06 -4.89
CA LYS A 71 11.37 18.33 -4.41
C LYS A 71 10.32 19.33 -3.93
N TYR A 72 9.11 19.25 -4.46
CA TYR A 72 8.05 20.22 -4.19
C TYR A 72 6.71 19.55 -3.85
N ARG A 73 6.67 18.21 -3.79
CA ARG A 73 5.44 17.46 -3.58
C ARG A 73 5.62 16.28 -2.65
N GLU A 74 4.68 16.14 -1.71
CA GLU A 74 4.50 14.93 -0.92
C GLU A 74 3.62 13.92 -1.66
N PHE A 75 4.07 12.68 -1.68
CA PHE A 75 3.44 11.52 -2.30
C PHE A 75 2.98 10.52 -1.22
N LEU A 76 2.11 9.60 -1.61
CA LEU A 76 1.71 8.50 -0.74
C LEU A 76 2.93 7.66 -0.36
N THR A 77 3.08 7.42 0.94
CA THR A 77 3.99 6.42 1.46
C THR A 77 3.52 5.01 1.08
N ASP A 78 4.43 4.04 1.09
CA ASP A 78 4.07 2.64 0.84
C ASP A 78 2.99 2.15 1.81
N ARG A 79 3.05 2.55 3.09
CA ARG A 79 2.03 2.19 4.08
C ARG A 79 0.66 2.81 3.76
N GLU A 80 0.61 4.09 3.41
CA GLU A 80 -0.63 4.75 3.02
C GLU A 80 -1.25 4.11 1.78
N ARG A 81 -0.43 3.76 0.78
CA ARG A 81 -0.86 3.06 -0.42
C ARG A 81 -1.43 1.69 -0.11
N LEU A 82 -0.71 0.91 0.69
CA LEU A 82 -1.12 -0.42 1.11
C LEU A 82 -2.46 -0.39 1.88
N ILE A 83 -2.60 0.51 2.87
CA ILE A 83 -3.80 0.62 3.69
C ILE A 83 -4.98 1.16 2.88
N GLY A 84 -4.75 2.20 2.07
CA GLY A 84 -5.77 2.82 1.23
C GLY A 84 -6.36 1.83 0.22
N GLU A 85 -5.51 1.04 -0.45
CA GLU A 85 -5.96 0.00 -1.38
C GLU A 85 -6.81 -1.06 -0.66
N GLU A 86 -6.36 -1.59 0.48
CA GLU A 86 -7.09 -2.63 1.21
C GLU A 86 -8.47 -2.15 1.68
N LEU A 87 -8.54 -0.94 2.26
CA LEU A 87 -9.80 -0.37 2.73
C LEU A 87 -10.77 -0.12 1.57
N LEU A 88 -10.27 0.44 0.47
CA LEU A 88 -11.09 0.70 -0.71
C LEU A 88 -11.56 -0.60 -1.35
N ARG A 89 -10.67 -1.59 -1.51
CA ARG A 89 -11.00 -2.91 -2.05
C ARG A 89 -12.10 -3.58 -1.23
N ARG A 90 -11.99 -3.58 0.10
CA ARG A 90 -13.04 -4.11 1.00
C ARG A 90 -14.37 -3.39 0.82
N SER A 91 -14.36 -2.07 0.68
CA SER A 91 -15.58 -1.26 0.47
C SER A 91 -16.27 -1.59 -0.86
N ILE A 92 -15.49 -1.75 -1.93
CA ILE A 92 -15.98 -2.13 -3.27
C ILE A 92 -16.61 -3.52 -3.21
N LEU A 93 -15.88 -4.50 -2.65
CA LEU A 93 -16.36 -5.89 -2.53
C LEU A 93 -17.60 -6.00 -1.65
N LYS A 94 -17.68 -5.24 -0.55
CA LYS A 94 -18.87 -5.18 0.31
C LYS A 94 -20.10 -4.66 -0.46
N SER A 95 -19.88 -3.80 -1.45
CA SER A 95 -20.92 -3.28 -2.34
C SER A 95 -21.23 -4.24 -3.51
N GLY A 96 -20.59 -5.41 -3.58
CA GLY A 96 -20.77 -6.38 -4.66
C GLY A 96 -20.20 -5.94 -6.01
N LEU A 97 -19.30 -4.95 -6.02
CA LEU A 97 -18.71 -4.40 -7.22
C LEU A 97 -17.35 -5.07 -7.54
N SER A 98 -16.93 -4.97 -8.80
CA SER A 98 -15.62 -5.46 -9.25
C SER A 98 -14.48 -4.51 -8.82
N THR A 99 -13.33 -5.09 -8.48
CA THR A 99 -12.10 -4.36 -8.14
C THR A 99 -11.15 -4.22 -9.34
N ALA A 100 -11.52 -4.69 -10.53
CA ALA A 100 -10.63 -4.71 -11.70
C ALA A 100 -10.04 -3.33 -12.03
N TRP A 101 -10.84 -2.27 -11.95
CA TRP A 101 -10.36 -0.90 -12.17
C TRP A 101 -9.30 -0.46 -11.15
N LEU A 102 -9.38 -0.96 -9.91
CA LEU A 102 -8.40 -0.68 -8.87
C LEU A 102 -7.11 -1.47 -9.14
N ASP A 103 -7.24 -2.71 -9.62
CA ASP A 103 -6.11 -3.53 -10.04
C ASP A 103 -5.34 -2.86 -11.19
N ASP A 104 -6.05 -2.40 -12.23
CA ASP A 104 -5.47 -1.66 -13.37
C ASP A 104 -4.74 -0.38 -12.89
N LEU A 105 -5.36 0.38 -11.99
CA LEU A 105 -4.77 1.62 -11.48
C LEU A 105 -3.52 1.38 -10.62
N MET A 106 -3.51 0.32 -9.82
CA MET A 106 -2.34 -0.09 -9.03
C MET A 106 -1.19 -0.55 -9.93
N GLU A 107 -1.50 -1.27 -11.01
CA GLU A 107 -0.51 -1.70 -12.00
C GLU A 107 0.10 -0.49 -12.74
N GLU A 108 -0.72 0.50 -13.13
CA GLU A 108 -0.22 1.74 -13.73
C GLU A 108 0.70 2.51 -12.79
N TRP A 109 0.30 2.63 -11.52
CA TRP A 109 1.14 3.25 -10.49
C TRP A 109 2.47 2.52 -10.33
N GLU A 110 2.46 1.19 -10.27
CA GLU A 110 3.69 0.39 -10.06
C GLU A 110 4.66 0.55 -11.23
N LYS A 111 4.14 0.52 -12.47
CA LYS A 111 4.94 0.75 -13.68
C LYS A 111 5.58 2.12 -13.67
N ILE A 112 4.81 3.19 -13.45
CA ILE A 112 5.34 4.56 -13.52
C ILE A 112 6.29 4.85 -12.35
N HIS A 113 5.98 4.35 -11.16
CA HIS A 113 6.84 4.51 -9.98
C HIS A 113 8.17 3.78 -10.18
N THR A 114 8.16 2.56 -10.73
CA THR A 114 9.39 1.81 -11.02
C THR A 114 10.28 2.56 -12.00
N GLN A 115 9.71 3.08 -13.10
CA GLN A 115 10.45 3.90 -14.06
C GLN A 115 10.98 5.18 -13.42
N PHE A 116 10.16 5.85 -12.61
CA PHE A 116 10.54 7.05 -11.89
C PHE A 116 11.75 6.80 -10.98
N ILE A 117 11.69 5.74 -10.16
CA ILE A 117 12.81 5.35 -9.30
C ILE A 117 14.06 5.10 -10.12
N GLN A 118 14.00 4.34 -11.23
CA GLN A 118 15.18 4.09 -12.07
C GLN A 118 15.87 5.35 -12.61
N ILE A 119 15.13 6.44 -12.82
CA ILE A 119 15.66 7.70 -13.34
C ILE A 119 16.22 8.59 -12.22
N PHE A 120 15.59 8.58 -11.04
CA PHE A 120 15.85 9.51 -9.94
C PHE A 120 16.39 8.85 -8.65
N SER A 121 16.81 7.58 -8.72
CA SER A 121 17.50 6.84 -7.64
C SER A 121 19.00 7.06 -7.65
#